data_AF-A0A8T4DW11-F1
#
_entry.id   AF-A0A8T4DW11-F1
#
_cell.length_a   1.000
_cell.length_b   1.000
_cell.length_c   1.000
_cell.angle_alpha   90.00
_cell.angle_beta   90.00
_cell.angle_gamma   90.00
#
_symmetry.space_group_name_H-M   'P 1'
#
loop_
_entity.id
_entity.type
_entity.pdbx_description
1 polymer ?
#
loop_
_entity_poly.entity_id
_entity_poly.type
_entity_poly.pdbx_seq_one_letter_code
_entity_poly.pdbx_strand_id
1 'polypeptide(L)' 'MTEKIPQHMHCQICGKAIPASDTETMCSDECKQRYQNLTKKRKMWVYIMYALIFVMIAVLFIAPYL' A
#
# COMPACT_ATOMS: atom_id res chain seq x y z
N MET A 1 6.26 20.19 33.42
CA MET A 1 6.83 18.84 33.49
C MET A 1 6.87 18.30 32.08
N THR A 2 8.05 18.13 31.49
CA THR A 2 8.21 17.57 30.13
C THR A 2 8.35 16.06 30.26
N GLU A 3 7.22 15.37 30.20
CA GLU A 3 7.19 13.91 30.18
C GLU A 3 7.82 13.44 28.86
N LYS A 4 8.97 12.75 28.93
CA LYS A 4 9.62 12.20 27.73
C LYS A 4 8.80 10.99 27.26
N ILE A 5 7.94 11.20 26.28
CA ILE A 5 7.22 10.13 25.60
C ILE A 5 8.26 9.28 24.85
N PRO A 6 8.39 7.98 25.13
CA PRO A 6 9.32 7.12 24.42
C PRO A 6 8.99 7.08 22.93
N GLN A 7 10.04 7.02 22.11
CA GLN A 7 9.87 6.89 20.66
C GLN A 7 9.07 5.62 20.37
N HIS A 8 7.99 5.77 19.61
CA HIS A 8 7.11 4.68 19.23
C HIS A 8 6.65 4.90 17.78
N MET A 9 6.35 3.80 17.10
CA MET A 9 5.76 3.77 15.77
C MET A 9 4.28 3.44 15.90
N HIS A 10 3.47 3.74 14.89
CA HIS A 10 2.06 3.32 14.87
C HIS A 10 1.85 2.27 13.79
N CYS A 11 1.06 1.24 14.11
CA CYS A 11 0.64 0.25 13.14
C CYS A 11 -0.12 0.93 11.99
N GLN A 12 0.30 0.67 10.75
CA GLN A 12 -0.27 1.31 9.56
C GLN A 12 -1.72 0.88 9.25
N ILE A 13 -2.22 -0.17 9.91
CA ILE A 13 -3.57 -0.72 9.68
C ILE A 13 -4.57 -0.27 10.75
N CYS A 14 -4.18 -0.27 12.03
CA CYS A 14 -5.10 0.01 13.15
C CYS A 14 -4.67 1.18 14.04
N GLY A 15 -3.48 1.75 13.83
CA GLY A 15 -2.98 2.90 14.59
C GLY A 15 -2.47 2.57 16.00
N LYS A 16 -2.38 1.29 16.39
CA LYS A 16 -1.83 0.92 17.70
C LYS A 16 -0.35 1.32 17.82
N ALA A 17 0.05 1.88 18.95
CA ALA A 17 1.45 2.20 19.25
C ALA A 17 2.28 0.91 19.38
N ILE A 18 3.41 0.89 18.70
CA ILE A 18 4.41 -0.17 18.66
C ILE A 18 5.71 0.44 19.22
N PRO A 19 6.38 -0.19 20.19
CA PRO A 19 7.64 0.33 20.71
C PRO A 19 8.68 0.38 19.59
N ALA A 20 9.51 1.43 19.54
CA ALA A 20 10.51 1.58 18.47
C ALA A 20 11.60 0.49 18.48
N SER A 21 11.67 -0.35 19.51
CA SER A 21 12.52 -1.54 19.58
C SER A 21 12.03 -2.68 18.69
N ASP A 22 10.73 -2.70 18.36
CA ASP A 22 10.19 -3.73 17.49
C ASP A 22 10.47 -3.37 16.03
N THR A 23 11.06 -4.31 15.30
CA THR A 23 11.34 -4.16 13.86
C THR A 23 10.10 -4.35 12.99
N GLU A 24 8.99 -4.81 13.58
CA GLU A 24 7.75 -5.06 12.85
C GLU A 24 6.88 -3.79 12.76
N THR A 25 6.40 -3.47 11.56
CA THR A 25 5.53 -2.31 11.29
C THR A 25 4.05 -2.57 11.58
N MET A 26 3.71 -3.79 12.01
CA MET A 26 2.34 -4.26 12.22
C MET A 26 2.21 -4.83 13.62
N CYS A 27 1.17 -4.44 14.35
CA CYS A 27 1.03 -4.82 15.76
C CYS A 27 0.49 -6.24 15.99
N SER A 28 -0.02 -6.91 14.96
CA SER A 28 -0.59 -8.26 15.05
C SER A 28 -0.64 -8.95 13.69
N ASP A 29 -0.75 -10.28 13.70
CA ASP A 29 -0.90 -11.08 12.47
C ASP A 29 -2.18 -10.75 11.70
N GLU A 30 -3.25 -10.36 12.40
CA GLU A 30 -4.46 -9.87 11.75
C GLU A 30 -4.18 -8.60 10.94
N CYS A 31 -3.41 -7.65 11.49
CA CYS A 31 -3.02 -6.44 10.77
C CYS A 31 -2.11 -6.77 9.58
N LYS A 32 -1.18 -7.72 9.72
CA LYS A 32 -0.36 -8.22 8.61
C LYS A 32 -1.23 -8.80 7.49
N GLN A 33 -2.20 -9.63 7.82
CA GLN A 33 -3.08 -10.25 6.82
C GLN A 33 -3.97 -9.22 6.11
N ARG A 34 -4.52 -8.24 6.85
CA ARG A 34 -5.27 -7.12 6.25
C ARG A 34 -4.39 -6.31 5.29
N TYR A 35 -3.17 -5.98 5.69
CA TYR A 35 -2.21 -5.28 4.83
C TYR A 35 -1.87 -6.09 3.57
N GLN A 36 -1.65 -7.40 3.68
CA GLN A 36 -1.42 -8.27 2.54
C GLN A 36 -2.63 -8.30 1.58
N ASN A 37 -3.85 -8.33 2.10
CA ASN A 37 -5.06 -8.31 1.28
C ASN A 37 -5.23 -6.97 0.55
N LEU A 38 -4.96 -5.85 1.23
CA LEU A 38 -4.98 -4.52 0.62
C LEU A 38 -3.92 -4.38 -0.47
N THR A 39 -2.70 -4.85 -0.22
CA THR A 39 -1.60 -4.77 -1.19
C THR A 39 -1.84 -5.68 -2.40
N LYS A 40 -2.39 -6.89 -2.23
CA LYS A 40 -2.79 -7.76 -3.34
C LYS A 40 -3.85 -7.10 -4.23
N LYS A 41 -4.90 -6.52 -3.62
CA LYS A 41 -5.94 -5.80 -4.36
C LYS A 41 -5.35 -4.58 -5.09
N ARG A 42 -4.52 -3.78 -4.41
CA ARG A 42 -3.85 -2.63 -5.02
C ARG A 42 -3.00 -3.03 -6.22
N LYS A 43 -2.21 -4.11 -6.13
CA LYS A 43 -1.42 -4.62 -7.26
C LYS A 43 -2.31 -4.95 -8.47
N MET A 44 -3.42 -5.65 -8.26
CA MET A 44 -4.37 -5.97 -9.33
C MET A 44 -4.89 -4.69 -10.02
N TRP A 45 -5.32 -3.69 -9.24
CA TRP A 45 -5.80 -2.42 -9.78
C TRP A 45 -4.72 -1.66 -10.57
N VAL A 46 -3.48 -1.67 -10.09
CA VAL A 46 -2.35 -1.06 -10.81
C VAL A 46 -2.10 -1.76 -12.15
N TYR A 47 -2.17 -3.10 -12.21
CA TYR A 47 -2.05 -3.82 -13.48
C TYR A 47 -3.18 -3.48 -14.46
N ILE A 48 -4.43 -3.39 -13.98
CA ILE A 48 -5.57 -2.97 -14.80
C ILE A 48 -5.35 -1.56 -15.35
N MET A 49 -4.91 -0.62 -14.51
CA MET A 49 -4.61 0.75 -14.93
C MET A 49 -3.54 0.78 -16.02
N TYR A 50 -2.45 0.01 -15.88
CA TYR A 50 -1.42 -0.07 -16.91
C TYR A 50 -1.92 -0.70 -18.22
N ALA A 51 -2.78 -1.73 -18.14
CA ALA A 51 -3.39 -2.33 -19.33
C ALA A 51 -4.26 -1.31 -20.09
N LEU A 52 -5.05 -0.51 -19.37
CA LEU A 52 -5.87 0.55 -19.99
C LEU A 52 -5.01 1.63 -20.64
N ILE A 53 -3.93 2.07 -19.98
CA ILE A 53 -2.98 3.03 -20.55
C ILE A 53 -2.36 2.47 -21.83
N PHE A 54 -1.95 1.19 -21.83
CA PHE A 54 -1.39 0.54 -23.00
C PHE A 54 -2.39 0.48 -24.17
N VAL A 55 -3.64 0.12 -23.91
CA VAL A 55 -4.71 0.11 -24.93
C VAL A 55 -4.95 1.52 -25.48
N MET A 56 -5.02 2.53 -24.61
CA MET A 56 -5.21 3.92 -25.04
C MET A 56 -4.08 4.39 -25.96
N ILE A 57 -2.83 4.09 -25.60
CA ILE A 57 -1.66 4.38 -26.44
C ILE A 57 -1.77 3.64 -27.77
N ALA A 58 -2.06 2.33 -27.75
CA ALA A 58 -2.20 1.53 -28.98
C ALA A 58 -3.27 2.11 -29.92
N VAL A 59 -4.42 2.55 -29.39
CA VAL A 59 -5.47 3.21 -30.17
C VAL A 59 -4.95 4.50 -30.82
N LEU A 60 -4.25 5.35 -30.08
CA LEU A 60 -3.69 6.60 -30.63
C LEU A 60 -2.69 6.33 -31.77
N PHE A 61 -1.93 5.25 -31.69
CA PHE A 61 -0.97 4.88 -32.73
C PHE A 61 -1.61 4.14 -33.89
N ILE A 62 -2.64 3.31 -33.68
CA ILE A 62 -3.25 2.47 -34.73
C ILE A 62 -4.36 3.22 -35.48
N ALA A 63 -5.17 4.02 -34.78
CA ALA A 63 -6.27 4.79 -35.38
C ALA A 63 -5.89 5.69 -36.58
N PRO A 64 -4.72 6.37 -36.62
CA PRO A 64 -4.34 7.16 -37.79
C PRO A 64 -3.92 6.33 -39.01
N TYR A 65 -3.70 5.02 -38.86
CA TYR A 65 -3.34 4.11 -39.96
C TYR A 65 -4.50 3.19 -40.38
N LEU A 66 -5.68 3.37 -39.80
CA LEU A 66 -6.91 2.65 -40.15
C LEU A 66 -7.82 3.54 -40.99
#